data_AF-A0A3C1E151-F1
#
_entry.id   AF-A0A3C1E151-F1
#
_cell.length_a   1.000
_cell.length_b   1.000
_cell.length_c   1.000
_cell.angle_alpha   90.00
_cell.angle_beta   90.00
_cell.angle_gamma   90.00
#
_symmetry.space_group_name_H-M   'P 1'
#
loop_
_entity.id
_entity.type
_entity.pdbx_description
1 polymer ?
#
loop_
_entity_poly.entity_id
_entity_poly.type
_entity_poly.pdbx_seq_one_letter_code
_entity_poly.pdbx_strand_id
1 'polypeptide(L)'
;AWLAIRLGATDGLAGLQLAGNNVFVHLGDAAALLSALALVATMGMNAYGGMLTVLTSVDSFRSIKPTRAARVITILVLTVIWYLVATLINTGGVATVFSSLTLMLYLLVPWTATNLIDYFIVRRGHYAITDLFTPKGVYGAWAWRGLAAFAIGFAFEIPFMVIPELGSWHYTGPVASALGGLDIAWLVGLAATSVAYLIFGRSLDLTAERAAEARSAEELAEQGAEHRVVETTAA
;
A
#
# COMPACT_ATOMS: atom_id res chain seq x y z
N ALA A 1 -4.94 -22.67 1.06
CA ALA A 1 -4.90 -22.21 2.47
C ALA A 1 -6.28 -22.30 3.15
N TRP A 2 -7.30 -21.59 2.67
CA TRP A 2 -8.64 -21.55 3.30
C TRP A 2 -9.31 -22.93 3.47
N LEU A 3 -9.29 -23.77 2.42
CA LEU A 3 -9.90 -25.10 2.45
C LEU A 3 -9.22 -26.05 3.46
N ALA A 4 -7.89 -26.00 3.54
CA ALA A 4 -7.11 -26.87 4.43
C ALA A 4 -7.40 -26.59 5.91
N ILE A 5 -7.62 -25.33 6.27
CA ILE A 5 -7.95 -24.92 7.65
C ILE A 5 -9.38 -25.33 8.02
N ARG A 6 -10.34 -25.22 7.08
CA ARG A 6 -11.72 -25.69 7.30
C ARG A 6 -11.81 -27.21 7.49
N LEU A 7 -10.83 -27.94 6.99
CA LEU A 7 -10.68 -29.39 7.17
C LEU A 7 -9.81 -29.76 8.38
N GLY A 8 -9.33 -28.78 9.16
CA GLY A 8 -8.49 -29.03 10.34
C GLY A 8 -7.07 -29.53 10.03
N ALA A 9 -6.59 -29.34 8.80
CA ALA A 9 -5.24 -29.74 8.44
C ALA A 9 -4.21 -28.84 9.14
N THR A 10 -3.33 -29.45 9.93
CA THR A 10 -2.20 -28.78 10.62
C THR A 10 -1.12 -28.32 9.64
N ASP A 11 -0.99 -29.02 8.51
CA ASP A 11 -0.16 -28.65 7.37
C ASP A 11 -1.03 -28.52 6.13
N GLY A 12 -1.25 -27.27 5.70
CA GLY A 12 -2.12 -26.99 4.56
C GLY A 12 -1.55 -27.42 3.21
N LEU A 13 -0.23 -27.57 3.09
CA LEU A 13 0.42 -28.06 1.88
C LEU A 13 0.33 -29.59 1.81
N ALA A 14 0.63 -30.28 2.92
CA ALA A 14 0.45 -31.72 3.00
C ALA A 14 -1.03 -32.12 2.82
N GLY A 15 -1.95 -31.36 3.41
CA GLY A 15 -3.39 -31.57 3.22
C GLY A 15 -3.84 -31.39 1.76
N LEU A 16 -3.30 -30.38 1.06
CA LEU A 16 -3.57 -30.17 -0.37
C LEU A 16 -3.01 -31.32 -1.21
N GLN A 17 -1.80 -31.77 -0.91
CA GLN A 17 -1.14 -32.89 -1.60
C GLN A 17 -1.95 -34.19 -1.43
N LEU A 18 -2.32 -34.54 -0.19
CA LEU A 18 -3.09 -35.74 0.10
C LEU A 18 -4.48 -35.70 -0.56
N ALA A 19 -5.17 -34.57 -0.48
CA ALA A 19 -6.48 -34.40 -1.11
C ALA A 19 -6.40 -34.53 -2.64
N GLY A 20 -5.40 -33.92 -3.27
CA GLY A 20 -5.21 -34.01 -4.72
C GLY A 20 -4.88 -35.42 -5.19
N ASN A 21 -3.98 -36.11 -4.47
CA ASN A 21 -3.57 -37.48 -4.80
C ASN A 21 -4.71 -38.51 -4.61
N ASN A 22 -5.70 -38.21 -3.77
CA ASN A 22 -6.92 -39.03 -3.62
C ASN A 22 -7.91 -38.91 -4.79
N VAL A 23 -7.84 -37.84 -5.59
CA VAL A 23 -8.68 -37.66 -6.78
C VAL A 23 -8.00 -38.26 -8.01
N PHE A 24 -6.74 -37.91 -8.23
CA PHE A 24 -5.89 -38.49 -9.28
C PHE A 24 -4.47 -38.63 -8.76
N VAL A 25 -3.83 -39.78 -9.02
CA VAL A 25 -2.44 -40.03 -8.63
C VAL A 25 -1.53 -38.93 -9.21
N HIS A 26 -0.67 -38.34 -8.36
CA HIS A 26 0.25 -37.22 -8.64
C HIS A 26 -0.37 -35.82 -8.82
N LEU A 27 -1.69 -35.68 -8.84
CA LEU A 27 -2.31 -34.35 -8.97
C LEU A 27 -2.00 -33.45 -7.76
N GLY A 28 -1.96 -34.03 -6.56
CA GLY A 28 -1.62 -33.32 -5.34
C GLY A 28 -0.17 -32.85 -5.31
N ASP A 29 0.75 -33.65 -5.84
CA ASP A 29 2.17 -33.29 -5.93
C ASP A 29 2.37 -32.08 -6.85
N ALA A 30 1.71 -32.10 -8.02
CA ALA A 30 1.72 -30.98 -8.96
C ALA A 30 1.07 -29.72 -8.35
N ALA A 31 -0.07 -29.86 -7.69
CA ALA A 31 -0.75 -28.74 -7.04
C ALA A 31 0.07 -28.14 -5.89
N ALA A 32 0.76 -28.97 -5.10
CA ALA A 32 1.65 -28.53 -4.04
C ALA A 32 2.85 -27.77 -4.60
N LEU A 33 3.49 -28.29 -5.66
CA LEU A 33 4.60 -27.61 -6.33
C LEU A 33 4.18 -26.25 -6.91
N LEU A 34 3.06 -26.21 -7.65
CA LEU A 34 2.53 -24.97 -8.21
C LEU A 34 2.17 -23.96 -7.12
N SER A 35 1.59 -24.41 -6.01
CA SER A 35 1.28 -23.56 -4.87
C SER A 35 2.54 -23.00 -4.20
N ALA A 36 3.58 -23.82 -4.03
CA ALA A 36 4.86 -23.37 -3.50
C ALA A 36 5.50 -22.31 -4.40
N LEU A 37 5.50 -22.52 -5.72
CA LEU A 37 6.00 -21.53 -6.69
C LEU A 37 5.20 -20.23 -6.65
N ALA A 38 3.87 -20.31 -6.59
CA ALA A 38 3.00 -19.14 -6.47
C ALA A 38 3.25 -18.36 -5.16
N LEU A 39 3.47 -19.07 -4.04
CA LEU A 39 3.84 -18.47 -2.77
C LEU A 39 5.20 -17.76 -2.84
N VAL A 40 6.21 -18.40 -3.44
CA VAL A 40 7.54 -17.78 -3.64
C VAL A 40 7.42 -16.51 -4.47
N ALA A 41 6.67 -16.54 -5.57
CA ALA A 41 6.45 -15.35 -6.41
C ALA A 41 5.74 -14.23 -5.64
N THR A 42 4.71 -14.55 -4.87
CA THR A 42 3.95 -13.57 -4.07
C THR A 42 4.82 -12.97 -2.96
N MET A 43 5.57 -13.80 -2.23
CA MET A 43 6.49 -13.34 -1.19
C MET A 43 7.62 -12.49 -1.79
N GLY A 44 8.12 -12.85 -2.97
CA GLY A 44 9.10 -12.06 -3.70
C GLY A 44 8.58 -10.66 -4.08
N MET A 45 7.32 -10.58 -4.53
CA MET A 45 6.67 -9.29 -4.83
C MET A 45 6.52 -8.43 -3.57
N ASN A 46 6.14 -9.01 -2.44
CA ASN A 46 6.02 -8.30 -1.17
C ASN A 46 7.39 -7.81 -0.66
N ALA A 47 8.42 -8.65 -0.74
CA ALA A 47 9.80 -8.29 -0.39
C ALA A 47 10.33 -7.15 -1.26
N TYR A 48 10.07 -7.20 -2.57
CA TYR A 48 10.44 -6.16 -3.50
C TYR A 48 9.72 -4.84 -3.20
N GLY A 49 8.40 -4.88 -2.97
CA GLY A 49 7.62 -3.70 -2.61
C GLY A 49 8.11 -3.05 -1.31
N GLY A 50 8.33 -3.86 -0.26
CA GLY A 50 8.88 -3.37 1.01
C GLY A 50 10.27 -2.76 0.85
N MET A 51 11.14 -3.38 0.07
CA MET A 51 12.46 -2.82 -0.25
C MET A 51 12.37 -1.48 -0.96
N LEU A 52 11.48 -1.37 -1.97
CA LEU A 52 11.28 -0.12 -2.70
C LEU A 52 10.82 0.98 -1.75
N THR A 53 9.80 0.72 -0.93
CA THR A 53 9.27 1.68 0.06
C THR A 53 10.34 2.15 1.03
N VAL A 54 11.19 1.25 1.56
CA VAL A 54 12.27 1.61 2.48
C VAL A 54 13.30 2.48 1.77
N LEU A 55 13.78 2.07 0.59
CA LEU A 55 14.79 2.83 -0.15
C LEU A 55 14.28 4.21 -0.55
N THR A 56 13.05 4.33 -1.06
CA THR A 56 12.46 5.63 -1.42
C THR A 56 12.24 6.51 -0.19
N SER A 57 11.87 5.91 0.95
CA SER A 57 11.73 6.66 2.20
C SER A 57 13.07 7.22 2.67
N VAL A 58 14.13 6.42 2.63
CA VAL A 58 15.48 6.90 3.00
C VAL A 58 15.97 7.95 2.01
N ASP A 59 15.74 7.75 0.71
CA ASP A 59 16.12 8.69 -0.34
C ASP A 59 15.45 10.07 -0.15
N SER A 60 14.22 10.09 0.36
CA SER A 60 13.48 11.32 0.67
C SER A 60 14.13 12.18 1.76
N PHE A 61 14.86 11.57 2.70
CA PHE A 61 15.59 12.31 3.74
C PHE A 61 17.05 12.57 3.37
N ARG A 62 17.65 11.66 2.60
CA ARG A 62 19.03 11.75 2.15
C ARG A 62 19.14 11.09 0.79
N SER A 63 19.52 11.86 -0.22
CA SER A 63 19.75 11.32 -1.56
C SER A 63 20.76 10.16 -1.51
N ILE A 64 20.31 8.98 -1.91
CA ILE A 64 21.11 7.75 -2.00
C ILE A 64 20.98 7.21 -3.41
N LYS A 65 22.09 6.87 -4.04
CA LYS A 65 22.08 6.08 -5.28
C LYS A 65 21.73 4.64 -4.93
N PRO A 66 20.55 4.11 -5.29
CA PRO A 66 20.14 2.78 -4.87
C PRO A 66 20.92 1.74 -5.67
N THR A 67 22.01 1.22 -5.10
CA THR A 67 22.84 0.18 -5.70
C THR A 67 22.20 -1.20 -5.55
N ARG A 68 22.64 -2.18 -6.36
CA ARG A 68 22.19 -3.58 -6.25
C ARG A 68 22.41 -4.14 -4.83
N ALA A 69 23.54 -3.79 -4.22
CA ALA A 69 23.87 -4.21 -2.85
C ALA A 69 22.86 -3.65 -1.83
N ALA A 70 22.50 -2.37 -1.93
CA ALA A 70 21.50 -1.76 -1.05
C ALA A 70 20.16 -2.50 -1.12
N ARG A 71 19.69 -2.83 -2.34
CA ARG A 71 18.44 -3.59 -2.53
C ARG A 71 18.48 -4.96 -1.86
N VAL A 72 19.56 -5.72 -2.06
CA VAL A 72 19.70 -7.07 -1.48
C VAL A 72 19.78 -7.00 0.05
N ILE A 73 20.57 -6.07 0.59
CA ILE A 73 20.70 -5.89 2.04
C ILE A 73 19.34 -5.55 2.66
N THR A 74 18.59 -4.62 2.08
CA THR A 74 17.26 -4.25 2.58
C THR A 74 16.30 -5.44 2.56
N ILE A 75 16.30 -6.25 1.49
CA ILE A 75 15.47 -7.46 1.43
C ILE A 75 15.84 -8.45 2.54
N LEU A 76 17.14 -8.69 2.77
CA LEU A 76 17.61 -9.61 3.80
C LEU A 76 17.23 -9.13 5.21
N VAL A 77 17.41 -7.83 5.48
CA VAL A 77 17.03 -7.21 6.77
C VAL A 77 15.52 -7.32 6.99
N LEU A 78 14.69 -6.98 5.99
CA LEU A 78 13.24 -7.11 6.09
C LEU A 78 12.81 -8.57 6.30
N THR A 79 13.47 -9.52 5.62
CA THR A 79 13.21 -10.96 5.80
C THR A 79 13.46 -11.40 7.23
N VAL A 80 14.58 -10.98 7.84
CA VAL A 80 14.88 -11.29 9.25
C VAL A 80 13.84 -10.68 10.17
N ILE A 81 13.46 -9.42 9.96
CA ILE A 81 12.44 -8.73 10.77
C ILE A 81 11.10 -9.46 10.68
N TRP A 82 10.63 -9.77 9.48
CA TRP A 82 9.36 -10.47 9.28
C TRP A 82 9.37 -11.88 9.86
N TYR A 83 10.48 -12.60 9.74
CA TYR A 83 10.63 -13.91 10.39
C TYR A 83 10.52 -13.80 11.92
N LEU A 84 11.21 -12.85 12.54
CA LEU A 84 11.13 -12.63 13.99
C LEU A 84 9.70 -12.26 14.43
N VAL A 85 9.04 -11.36 13.70
CA VAL A 85 7.63 -11.00 13.96
C VAL A 85 6.73 -12.23 13.83
N ALA A 86 6.91 -13.03 12.79
CA ALA A 86 6.13 -14.25 12.58
C ALA A 86 6.29 -15.25 13.73
N THR A 87 7.51 -15.39 14.30
CA THR A 87 7.74 -16.28 15.46
C THR A 87 7.08 -15.80 16.75
N LEU A 88 6.74 -14.52 16.86
CA LEU A 88 6.07 -13.95 18.05
C LEU A 88 4.53 -14.09 17.96
N ILE A 89 3.99 -14.39 16.79
CA ILE A 89 2.55 -14.48 16.55
C ILE A 89 2.09 -15.91 16.85
N ASN A 90 1.41 -16.07 17.98
CA ASN A 90 0.83 -17.36 18.40
C ASN A 90 -0.59 -17.60 17.84
N THR A 91 -1.16 -16.63 17.11
CA THR A 91 -2.45 -16.79 16.42
C THR A 91 -2.27 -17.48 15.07
N GLY A 92 -3.28 -18.24 14.63
CA GLY A 92 -3.23 -18.91 13.33
C GLY A 92 -2.93 -17.92 12.19
N GLY A 93 -1.97 -18.25 11.33
CA GLY A 93 -1.42 -17.33 10.33
C GLY A 93 -2.47 -16.69 9.40
N VAL A 94 -3.57 -17.39 9.09
CA VAL A 94 -4.67 -16.83 8.28
C VAL A 94 -5.48 -15.77 9.02
N ALA A 95 -5.73 -15.95 10.31
CA ALA A 95 -6.41 -14.92 11.12
C ALA A 95 -5.56 -13.65 11.18
N THR A 96 -4.26 -13.81 11.39
CA THR A 96 -3.29 -12.70 11.37
C THR A 96 -3.31 -11.96 10.04
N VAL A 97 -3.27 -12.67 8.91
CA VAL A 97 -3.35 -12.06 7.58
C VAL A 97 -4.68 -11.34 7.39
N PHE A 98 -5.81 -11.95 7.76
CA PHE A 98 -7.12 -11.33 7.64
C PHE A 98 -7.25 -10.04 8.45
N SER A 99 -6.82 -10.04 9.72
CA SER A 99 -6.81 -8.84 10.57
C SER A 99 -5.87 -7.78 10.02
N SER A 100 -4.70 -8.17 9.50
CA SER A 100 -3.74 -7.24 8.86
C SER A 100 -4.31 -6.59 7.60
N LEU A 101 -4.98 -7.36 6.75
CA LEU A 101 -5.65 -6.85 5.55
C LEU A 101 -6.81 -5.91 5.90
N THR A 102 -7.54 -6.20 6.98
CA THR A 102 -8.63 -5.36 7.46
C THR A 102 -8.11 -4.01 7.97
N LEU A 103 -7.04 -4.03 8.77
CA LEU A 103 -6.37 -2.79 9.22
C LEU A 103 -5.81 -2.00 8.04
N MET A 104 -5.20 -2.70 7.08
CA MET A 104 -4.69 -2.08 5.87
C MET A 104 -5.82 -1.44 5.06
N LEU A 105 -7.00 -2.05 4.98
CA LEU A 105 -8.17 -1.48 4.32
C LEU A 105 -8.57 -0.13 4.95
N TYR A 106 -8.66 -0.05 6.28
CA TYR A 106 -8.98 1.21 6.97
C TYR A 106 -7.92 2.30 6.78
N LEU A 107 -6.66 1.94 6.57
CA LEU A 107 -5.63 2.93 6.22
C LEU A 107 -5.65 3.28 4.72
N LEU A 108 -5.95 2.33 3.85
CA LEU A 108 -5.93 2.54 2.40
C LEU A 108 -7.16 3.31 1.91
N VAL A 109 -8.31 3.18 2.55
CA VAL A 109 -9.53 3.84 2.10
C VAL A 109 -9.42 5.37 2.19
N PRO A 110 -9.04 5.98 3.33
CA PRO A 110 -8.79 7.41 3.41
C PRO A 110 -7.65 7.85 2.48
N TRP A 111 -6.59 7.05 2.35
CA TRP A 111 -5.46 7.38 1.47
C TRP A 111 -5.88 7.39 -0.02
N THR A 112 -6.68 6.43 -0.46
CA THR A 112 -7.21 6.43 -1.84
C THR A 112 -8.18 7.57 -2.05
N ALA A 113 -9.03 7.88 -1.07
CA ALA A 113 -9.98 8.99 -1.15
C ALA A 113 -9.28 10.34 -1.35
N THR A 114 -8.25 10.65 -0.55
CA THR A 114 -7.49 11.91 -0.74
C THR A 114 -6.88 12.00 -2.13
N ASN A 115 -6.22 10.94 -2.59
CA ASN A 115 -5.59 10.90 -3.91
C ASN A 115 -6.61 11.02 -5.05
N LEU A 116 -7.75 10.35 -4.94
CA LEU A 116 -8.78 10.35 -5.99
C LEU A 116 -9.42 11.73 -6.12
N ILE A 117 -9.75 12.36 -4.99
CA ILE A 117 -10.36 13.69 -4.98
C ILE A 117 -9.36 14.74 -5.45
N ASP A 118 -8.10 14.61 -5.03
CA ASP A 118 -7.01 15.46 -5.52
C ASP A 118 -6.88 15.37 -7.04
N TYR A 119 -6.72 14.15 -7.56
CA TYR A 119 -6.47 13.91 -8.97
C TYR A 119 -7.65 14.25 -9.86
N PHE A 120 -8.86 13.78 -9.54
CA PHE A 120 -10.01 13.90 -10.44
C PHE A 120 -10.80 15.19 -10.26
N ILE A 121 -10.88 15.74 -9.03
CA ILE A 121 -11.77 16.88 -8.76
C ILE A 121 -11.00 18.19 -8.62
N VAL A 122 -9.97 18.19 -7.77
CA VAL A 122 -9.24 19.42 -7.39
C VAL A 122 -8.25 19.83 -8.48
N ARG A 123 -7.26 18.98 -8.77
CA ARG A 123 -6.17 19.26 -9.72
C ARG A 123 -6.48 18.79 -11.13
N ARG A 124 -7.40 17.85 -11.30
CA ARG A 124 -7.88 17.35 -12.60
C ARG A 124 -6.76 16.84 -13.52
N GLY A 125 -5.73 16.23 -12.93
CA GLY A 125 -4.58 15.70 -13.66
C GLY A 125 -3.46 16.72 -13.98
N HIS A 126 -3.58 17.98 -13.56
CA HIS A 126 -2.57 19.01 -13.76
C HIS A 126 -1.52 18.99 -12.63
N TYR A 127 -0.30 18.55 -12.95
CA TYR A 127 0.79 18.43 -11.99
C TYR A 127 2.13 18.90 -12.56
N ALA A 128 2.89 19.64 -11.76
CA ALA A 128 4.27 20.00 -12.02
C ALA A 128 5.18 18.85 -11.55
N ILE A 129 5.63 18.00 -12.47
CA ILE A 129 6.36 16.78 -12.14
C ILE A 129 7.71 17.10 -11.46
N THR A 130 8.40 18.15 -11.91
CA THR A 130 9.72 18.51 -11.37
C THR A 130 9.63 19.03 -9.93
N ASP A 131 8.52 19.66 -9.57
CA ASP A 131 8.25 20.15 -8.22
C ASP A 131 7.87 19.04 -7.22
N LEU A 132 7.43 17.86 -7.69
CA LEU A 132 7.12 16.72 -6.81
C LEU A 132 8.35 16.19 -6.07
N PHE A 133 9.54 16.34 -6.65
CA PHE A 133 10.80 15.84 -6.08
C PHE A 133 11.55 16.91 -5.28
N THR A 134 11.01 18.12 -5.16
CA THR A 134 11.67 19.24 -4.50
C THR A 134 10.87 19.72 -3.29
N PRO A 135 11.44 19.68 -2.06
CA PRO A 135 10.73 20.14 -0.85
C PRO A 135 10.32 21.62 -0.86
N LYS A 136 10.95 22.42 -1.73
CA LYS A 136 10.69 23.85 -1.94
C LYS A 136 9.80 24.15 -3.15
N GLY A 137 9.30 23.12 -3.84
CA GLY A 137 8.36 23.28 -4.96
C GLY A 137 7.00 23.80 -4.49
N VAL A 138 6.08 24.02 -5.43
CA VAL A 138 4.73 24.54 -5.14
C VAL A 138 3.95 23.67 -4.16
N TYR A 139 4.24 22.36 -4.10
CA TYR A 139 3.60 21.43 -3.16
C TYR A 139 4.12 21.53 -1.72
N GLY A 140 5.32 22.11 -1.54
CA GLY A 140 6.04 22.13 -0.26
C GLY A 140 6.45 20.74 0.23
N ALA A 141 7.10 20.70 1.39
CA ALA A 141 7.57 19.43 1.99
C ALA A 141 6.43 18.61 2.65
N TRP A 142 5.34 19.26 3.05
CA TRP A 142 4.24 18.62 3.77
C TRP A 142 2.89 19.04 3.18
N ALA A 143 2.22 18.08 2.54
CA ALA A 143 0.86 18.26 2.03
C ALA A 143 -0.17 18.21 3.18
N TRP A 144 -0.12 19.19 4.09
CA TRP A 144 -0.92 19.20 5.33
C TRP A 144 -2.43 19.06 5.08
N ARG A 145 -2.93 19.59 3.95
CA ARG A 145 -4.35 19.46 3.56
C ARG A 145 -4.74 17.98 3.37
N GLY A 146 -3.90 17.23 2.67
CA GLY A 146 -4.08 15.79 2.47
C GLY A 146 -3.93 15.01 3.77
N LEU A 147 -2.90 15.31 4.56
CA LEU A 147 -2.66 14.66 5.85
C LEU A 147 -3.80 14.91 6.84
N ALA A 148 -4.33 16.13 6.89
CA ALA A 148 -5.47 16.48 7.74
C ALA A 148 -6.76 15.78 7.26
N ALA A 149 -7.03 15.75 5.95
CA ALA A 149 -8.20 15.04 5.42
C ALA A 149 -8.12 13.52 5.65
N PHE A 150 -6.93 12.94 5.52
CA PHE A 150 -6.65 11.55 5.86
C PHE A 150 -6.93 11.28 7.34
N ALA A 151 -6.36 12.09 8.24
CA ALA A 151 -6.52 11.94 9.68
C ALA A 151 -7.99 12.10 10.12
N ILE A 152 -8.71 13.06 9.53
CA ILE A 152 -10.14 13.24 9.79
C ILE A 152 -10.93 12.02 9.31
N GLY A 153 -10.72 11.55 8.08
CA GLY A 153 -11.43 10.37 7.59
C GLY A 153 -11.19 9.14 8.45
N PHE A 154 -9.92 8.85 8.76
CA PHE A 154 -9.55 7.75 9.64
C PHE A 154 -10.20 7.88 11.03
N ALA A 155 -10.25 9.08 11.62
CA ALA A 155 -10.93 9.30 12.89
C ALA A 155 -12.45 9.04 12.80
N PHE A 156 -13.07 9.33 11.66
CA PHE A 156 -14.48 9.06 11.41
C PHE A 156 -14.78 7.59 11.12
N GLU A 157 -13.80 6.79 10.70
CA GLU A 157 -13.94 5.34 10.52
C GLU A 157 -14.00 4.60 11.87
N ILE A 158 -13.28 5.08 12.89
CA ILE A 158 -13.13 4.42 14.20
C ILE A 158 -14.48 4.00 14.83
N PRO A 159 -15.55 4.81 14.83
CA PRO A 159 -16.83 4.40 15.40
C PRO A 159 -17.56 3.27 14.64
N PHE A 160 -17.17 3.04 13.38
CA PHE A 160 -17.81 2.12 12.43
C PHE A 160 -16.95 0.89 12.10
N MET A 161 -15.69 0.88 12.53
CA MET A 161 -14.76 -0.20 12.21
C MET A 161 -15.05 -1.46 13.03
N VAL A 162 -14.82 -2.61 12.40
CA VAL A 162 -14.94 -3.93 13.01
C VAL A 162 -13.59 -4.62 12.83
N ILE A 163 -12.72 -4.47 13.82
CA ILE A 163 -11.41 -5.12 13.80
C ILE A 163 -11.60 -6.55 14.31
N PRO A 164 -11.31 -7.57 13.46
CA PRO A 164 -11.35 -8.97 13.87
C PRO A 164 -10.31 -9.28 14.95
N GLU A 165 -10.28 -10.52 15.44
CA GLU A 165 -9.32 -10.94 16.45
C GLU A 165 -7.86 -10.71 16.00
N LEU A 166 -7.15 -9.89 16.77
CA LEU A 166 -5.71 -9.67 16.66
C LEU A 166 -5.08 -10.09 18.00
N GLY A 167 -4.72 -11.37 18.10
CA GLY A 167 -4.30 -11.94 19.39
C GLY A 167 -5.48 -12.04 20.35
N SER A 168 -5.35 -11.43 21.52
CA SER A 168 -6.42 -11.33 22.53
C SER A 168 -7.30 -10.08 22.35
N TRP A 169 -7.02 -9.25 21.35
CA TRP A 169 -7.68 -7.97 21.15
C TRP A 169 -8.72 -8.06 20.03
N HIS A 170 -9.91 -7.56 20.30
CA HIS A 170 -10.96 -7.36 19.30
C HIS A 170 -11.55 -5.97 19.52
N TYR A 171 -11.98 -5.33 18.44
CA TYR A 171 -12.62 -4.02 18.54
C TYR A 171 -13.81 -3.96 17.61
N THR A 172 -14.95 -3.56 18.16
CA THR A 172 -16.14 -3.24 17.38
C THR A 172 -16.56 -1.85 17.80
N GLY A 173 -16.59 -0.94 16.82
CA GLY A 173 -16.98 0.44 17.06
C GLY A 173 -18.41 0.53 17.63
N PRO A 174 -18.71 1.56 18.45
CA PRO A 174 -20.02 1.71 19.08
C PRO A 174 -21.17 1.76 18.07
N VAL A 175 -20.96 2.37 16.90
CA VAL A 175 -22.00 2.45 15.85
C VAL A 175 -22.10 1.12 15.10
N ALA A 176 -20.97 0.46 14.82
CA ALA A 176 -20.97 -0.88 14.23
C ALA A 176 -21.70 -1.90 15.11
N SER A 177 -21.51 -1.83 16.44
CA SER A 177 -22.21 -2.67 17.42
C SER A 177 -23.72 -2.42 17.39
N ALA A 178 -24.16 -1.16 17.33
CA ALA A 178 -25.58 -0.81 17.20
C ALA A 178 -26.21 -1.29 15.88
N LEU A 179 -25.41 -1.48 14.83
CA LEU A 179 -25.83 -2.02 13.53
C LEU A 179 -25.73 -3.55 13.44
N GLY A 180 -25.48 -4.24 14.56
CA GLY A 180 -25.38 -5.70 14.60
C GLY A 180 -24.03 -6.26 14.14
N GLY A 181 -22.96 -5.45 14.23
CA GLY A 181 -21.61 -5.84 13.83
C GLY A 181 -21.31 -5.61 12.34
N LEU A 182 -22.10 -4.79 11.65
CA LEU A 182 -21.89 -4.44 10.26
C LEU A 182 -20.72 -3.46 10.11
N ASP A 183 -19.71 -3.84 9.31
CA ASP A 183 -18.60 -2.96 8.95
C ASP A 183 -18.97 -2.04 7.78
N ILE A 184 -19.19 -0.76 8.09
CA ILE A 184 -19.40 0.30 7.10
C ILE A 184 -18.33 1.39 7.19
N ALA A 185 -17.21 1.13 7.88
CA ALA A 185 -16.15 2.12 8.09
C ALA A 185 -15.62 2.64 6.76
N TRP A 186 -15.36 1.75 5.80
CA TRP A 186 -14.82 2.14 4.49
C TRP A 186 -15.71 3.16 3.75
N LEU A 187 -17.03 3.07 3.86
CA LEU A 187 -17.94 4.06 3.25
C LEU A 187 -17.82 5.42 3.95
N VAL A 188 -17.79 5.39 5.27
CA VAL A 188 -17.70 6.59 6.10
C VAL A 188 -16.36 7.28 5.88
N GLY A 189 -15.25 6.54 5.89
CA GLY A 189 -13.92 7.10 5.63
C GLY A 189 -13.79 7.67 4.23
N LEU A 190 -14.27 6.96 3.21
CA LEU A 190 -14.29 7.47 1.84
C LEU A 190 -15.04 8.82 1.76
N ALA A 191 -16.24 8.89 2.34
CA ALA A 191 -17.05 10.10 2.32
C ALA A 191 -16.43 11.24 3.14
N ALA A 192 -16.03 10.95 4.39
CA ALA A 192 -15.48 11.93 5.32
C ALA A 192 -14.16 12.50 4.80
N THR A 193 -13.24 11.66 4.32
CA THR A 193 -11.99 12.11 3.70
C THR A 193 -12.26 12.93 2.46
N SER A 194 -13.19 12.51 1.60
CA SER A 194 -13.48 13.23 0.36
C SER A 194 -13.99 14.64 0.64
N VAL A 195 -14.94 14.77 1.57
CA VAL A 195 -15.48 16.07 1.98
C VAL A 195 -14.40 16.92 2.65
N ALA A 196 -13.62 16.36 3.56
CA ALA A 196 -12.54 17.08 4.24
C ALA A 196 -11.50 17.60 3.24
N TYR A 197 -11.08 16.76 2.29
CA TYR A 197 -10.12 17.16 1.26
C TYR A 197 -10.67 18.25 0.35
N LEU A 198 -11.94 18.17 -0.05
CA LEU A 198 -12.58 19.24 -0.84
C LEU A 198 -12.63 20.57 -0.08
N ILE A 199 -12.87 20.54 1.23
CA ILE A 199 -12.87 21.74 2.07
C ILE A 199 -11.47 22.36 2.12
N PHE A 200 -10.44 21.56 2.44
CA PHE A 200 -9.07 22.07 2.52
C PHE A 200 -8.49 22.44 1.15
N GLY A 201 -8.89 21.74 0.09
CA GLY A 201 -8.48 21.99 -1.29
C GLY A 201 -8.90 23.38 -1.79
N ARG A 202 -9.92 24.01 -1.21
CA ARG A 202 -10.30 25.40 -1.52
C ARG A 202 -9.20 26.42 -1.16
N SER A 203 -8.25 26.06 -0.30
CA SER A 203 -7.12 26.91 0.08
C SER A 203 -5.91 26.79 -0.86
N LEU A 204 -6.01 26.00 -1.93
CA LEU A 204 -4.92 25.80 -2.88
C LEU A 204 -4.88 26.92 -3.91
N ASP A 205 -3.69 27.43 -4.18
CA ASP A 205 -3.44 28.34 -5.30
C ASP A 205 -3.19 27.54 -6.58
N LEU A 206 -4.30 27.14 -7.22
CA LEU A 206 -4.25 26.40 -8.49
C LEU A 206 -3.64 27.23 -9.63
N THR A 207 -3.56 28.56 -9.50
CA THR A 207 -2.98 29.43 -10.53
C THR A 207 -1.46 29.33 -10.50
N ALA A 208 -0.87 29.42 -9.31
CA ALA A 208 0.57 29.22 -9.12
C ALA A 208 1.00 27.81 -9.55
N GLU A 209 0.17 26.80 -9.27
CA GLU A 209 0.42 25.41 -9.66
C GLU A 209 0.39 25.20 -11.18
N ARG A 210 -0.55 25.81 -11.90
CA ARG A 210 -0.57 25.76 -13.37
C ARG A 210 0.64 26.45 -14.00
N ALA A 211 1.09 27.56 -13.42
CA ALA A 211 2.33 28.20 -13.87
C ALA A 211 3.55 27.30 -13.65
N ALA A 212 3.56 26.51 -12.57
CA ALA A 212 4.61 25.52 -12.31
C ALA A 212 4.54 24.31 -13.25
N GLU A 213 3.33 23.86 -13.61
CA GLU A 213 3.13 22.80 -14.61
C GLU A 213 3.76 23.18 -15.96
N ALA A 214 3.54 24.41 -16.43
CA ALA A 214 4.13 24.90 -17.67
C ALA A 214 5.68 24.90 -17.62
N ARG A 215 6.27 25.42 -16.54
CA ARG A 215 7.74 25.39 -16.35
C ARG A 215 8.28 23.96 -16.30
N SER A 216 7.58 23.08 -15.59
CA SER A 216 7.96 21.66 -15.51
C SER A 216 7.92 20.98 -16.88
N ALA A 217 6.94 21.31 -17.72
CA ALA A 217 6.85 20.77 -19.08
C ALA A 217 8.02 21.23 -19.97
N GLU A 218 8.45 22.49 -19.84
CA GLU A 218 9.62 23.04 -20.54
C GLU A 218 10.91 22.33 -20.10
N GLU A 219 11.16 22.24 -18.79
CA GLU A 219 12.34 21.57 -18.23
C GLU A 219 12.44 20.10 -18.68
N LEU A 220 11.32 19.37 -18.67
CA LEU A 220 11.29 17.97 -19.12
C LEU A 220 11.52 17.84 -20.62
N ALA A 221 11.05 18.79 -21.43
CA ALA A 221 11.29 18.81 -22.86
C ALA A 221 12.78 19.04 -23.18
N GLU A 222 13.44 19.94 -22.45
CA GLU A 222 14.88 20.19 -22.55
C GLU A 222 15.69 18.95 -22.16
N GLN A 223 15.43 18.35 -21.00
CA GLN A 223 16.10 17.13 -20.55
C GLN A 223 15.91 15.96 -21.54
N GLY A 224 14.70 15.82 -22.10
CA GLY A 224 14.40 14.81 -23.11
C GLY A 224 15.07 15.07 -24.47
N ALA A 225 15.38 16.33 -24.78
CA ALA A 225 16.17 16.68 -25.96
C ALA A 225 17.65 16.38 -25.74
N GLU A 226 18.22 16.75 -24.60
CA GLU A 226 19.61 16.43 -24.23
C GLU A 226 19.88 14.92 -24.25
N HIS A 227 18.98 14.11 -23.66
CA HIS A 227 19.14 12.66 -23.62
C HIS A 227 19.16 12.04 -25.03
N ARG A 228 18.29 12.51 -25.94
CA ARG A 228 18.27 12.05 -27.34
C ARG A 228 19.54 12.43 -28.10
N VAL A 229 20.10 13.60 -27.83
CA VAL A 229 21.39 14.02 -28.42
C VAL A 229 22.51 13.12 -27.94
N VAL A 230 22.57 12.80 -26.64
CA VAL A 230 23.58 11.89 -26.07
C VAL A 230 23.47 10.49 -26.69
N GLU A 231 22.26 9.93 -26.82
CA GLU A 231 22.08 8.63 -27.48
C GLU A 231 22.50 8.64 -28.95
N THR A 232 22.19 9.71 -29.69
CA THR A 232 22.56 9.84 -31.11
C THR A 232 24.06 10.01 -31.31
N THR A 233 24.76 10.63 -30.34
CA THR A 233 26.22 10.85 -30.41
C THR A 233 27.02 9.65 -29.88
N ALA A 234 26.38 8.78 -29.09
CA ALA A 234 26.97 7.56 -28.54
C ALA A 234 26.78 6.32 -29.44
N ALA A 235 25.94 6.42 -30.48
CA ALA A 235 25.73 5.41 -31.51
C ALA A 235 26.68 5.61 -32.71
#